data_AF-A0A645I4F3-F1
#
_entry.id   AF-A0A645I4F3-F1
#
_cell.length_a   1.000
_cell.length_b   1.000
_cell.length_c   1.000
_cell.angle_alpha   90.00
_cell.angle_beta   90.00
_cell.angle_gamma   90.00
#
_symmetry.space_group_name_H-M   'P 1'
#
loop_
_entity.id
_entity.type
_entity.pdbx_description
1 polymer ?
#
loop_
_entity_poly.entity_id
_entity_poly.type
_entity_poly.pdbx_seq_one_letter_code
_entity_poly.pdbx_strand_id
1 'polypeptide(L)' 'MDNSNYAEKLAEILKHNEIKSVTVLRMEVPCCGGLSHAVKEALQKSGKIIPWRIVVIGTDGTIIEE' A
#
# COMPACT_ATOMS: atom_id res chain seq x y z
N MET A 1 -6.28 8.36 -15.64
CA MET A 1 -5.71 7.36 -14.70
C MET A 1 -6.87 6.52 -14.24
N ASP A 2 -6.86 5.23 -14.58
CA ASP A 2 -7.89 4.27 -14.23
C ASP A 2 -8.19 4.32 -12.74
N ASN A 3 -9.32 4.95 -12.43
CA ASN A 3 -9.92 5.06 -11.10
C ASN A 3 -10.56 3.72 -10.70
N SER A 4 -10.00 2.60 -11.19
CA SER A 4 -10.31 1.27 -10.65
C SER A 4 -9.87 1.33 -9.21
N ASN A 5 -10.85 1.29 -8.31
CA ASN A 5 -10.69 1.46 -6.89
C ASN A 5 -9.91 0.26 -6.32
N TYR A 6 -8.58 0.24 -6.52
CA TYR A 6 -7.69 -0.83 -6.07
C TYR A 6 -7.85 -1.08 -4.57
N ALA A 7 -8.25 -0.05 -3.82
CA ALA A 7 -8.59 -0.14 -2.41
C ALA A 7 -9.68 -1.19 -2.12
N GLU A 8 -10.73 -1.31 -2.94
CA GLU A 8 -11.80 -2.29 -2.72
C GLU A 8 -11.31 -3.72 -2.97
N LYS A 9 -10.61 -3.95 -4.08
CA LYS A 9 -10.04 -5.27 -4.36
C LYS A 9 -9.02 -5.68 -3.30
N LEU A 10 -8.14 -4.76 -2.90
CA LEU A 10 -7.16 -5.00 -1.84
C LEU A 10 -7.87 -5.27 -0.51
N ALA A 11 -8.93 -4.52 -0.17
CA ALA A 11 -9.70 -4.74 1.06
C ALA A 11 -10.27 -6.16 1.09
N GLU A 12 -10.85 -6.63 -0.02
CA GLU A 12 -11.40 -7.99 -0.13
C GLU A 12 -10.30 -9.06 0.01
N ILE A 13 -9.11 -8.84 -0.57
CA ILE A 13 -7.95 -9.73 -0.40
C ILE A 13 -7.54 -9.78 1.08
N LEU A 14 -7.35 -8.63 1.73
CA LEU A 14 -6.96 -8.54 3.13
C LEU A 14 -8.02 -9.17 4.05
N LYS A 15 -9.30 -8.97 3.75
CA LYS A 15 -10.43 -9.49 4.52
C LYS A 15 -10.55 -11.01 4.44
N HIS A 16 -10.37 -11.60 3.26
CA HIS A 16 -10.55 -13.05 3.06
C HIS A 16 -9.30 -13.89 3.33
N ASN A 17 -8.13 -13.27 3.55
CA ASN A 17 -6.87 -13.99 3.76
C ASN A 17 -6.22 -13.64 5.10
N GLU A 18 -5.46 -14.57 5.68
CA GLU A 18 -4.63 -14.33 6.86
C GLU A 18 -3.26 -13.74 6.47
N ILE A 19 -3.28 -12.47 6.06
CA ILE A 19 -2.08 -11.74 5.69
C ILE A 19 -1.31 -11.33 6.95
N LYS A 20 -0.06 -11.81 7.07
CA LYS A 20 0.81 -11.53 8.23
C LYS A 20 1.34 -10.11 8.26
N SER A 21 1.64 -9.53 7.10
CA SER A 21 2.16 -8.17 6.97
C SER A 21 2.03 -7.67 5.53
N VAL A 22 1.95 -6.35 5.35
CA VAL A 22 1.96 -5.69 4.03
C VAL A 22 3.13 -4.71 3.95
N THR A 23 3.94 -4.82 2.90
CA THR A 23 4.98 -3.83 2.60
C THR A 23 4.65 -3.15 1.27
N VAL A 24 4.58 -1.82 1.27
CA VAL A 24 4.31 -1.03 0.07
C VAL A 24 5.57 -0.34 -0.38
N LEU A 25 6.01 -0.64 -1.60
CA LEU A 25 7.12 0.07 -2.23
C LEU A 25 6.60 1.34 -2.90
N ARG A 26 7.23 2.49 -2.63
CA ARG A 26 6.90 3.78 -3.24
C ARG A 26 8.18 4.50 -3.67
N MET A 27 8.17 5.16 -4.83
CA MET A 27 9.25 6.10 -5.18
C MET A 27 9.05 7.45 -4.47
N GLU A 28 10.13 8.17 -4.17
CA GLU A 28 10.09 9.49 -3.53
C GLU A 28 9.18 10.50 -4.27
N VAL A 29 9.08 10.37 -5.59
CA VAL A 29 8.35 11.26 -6.48
C VAL A 29 6.84 11.32 -6.17
N PRO A 30 6.19 12.50 -6.34
CA PRO A 30 4.81 12.71 -5.92
C PRO A 30 3.79 11.86 -6.70
N CYS A 31 4.13 11.40 -7.91
CA CYS A 31 3.24 10.59 -8.74
C CYS A 31 3.05 9.14 -8.23
N CYS A 32 3.92 8.63 -7.35
CA CYS A 32 3.87 7.26 -6.85
C CYS A 32 3.05 7.08 -5.55
N GLY A 33 2.28 8.09 -5.13
CA GLY A 33 1.49 8.05 -3.89
C GLY A 33 0.16 7.27 -3.96
N GLY A 34 -0.33 6.96 -5.16
CA GLY A 34 -1.67 6.35 -5.34
C GLY A 34 -1.80 4.98 -4.68
N LEU A 35 -0.80 4.11 -4.81
CA LEU A 35 -0.84 2.76 -4.25
C LEU A 35 -0.78 2.77 -2.71
N SER A 36 0.08 3.61 -2.12
CA SER A 36 0.14 3.77 -0.66
C SER A 36 -1.19 4.23 -0.07
N HIS A 37 -1.91 5.11 -0.77
CA HIS A 37 -3.24 5.54 -0.36
C HIS A 37 -4.27 4.40 -0.46
N ALA A 38 -4.27 3.68 -1.58
CA ALA A 38 -5.17 2.54 -1.81
C ALA A 38 -4.96 1.42 -0.78
N VAL A 39 -3.71 1.09 -0.43
CA VAL A 39 -3.40 0.09 0.60
C VAL A 39 -3.84 0.55 1.99
N LYS A 40 -3.62 1.83 2.33
CA LYS A 40 -4.09 2.39 3.62
C LYS A 40 -5.61 2.31 3.74
N GLU A 41 -6.33 2.70 2.69
CA GLU A 41 -7.78 2.60 2.66
C GLU A 41 -8.26 1.14 2.71
N ALA A 42 -7.58 0.23 2.00
CA ALA A 42 -7.87 -1.19 2.03
C ALA A 42 -7.69 -1.82 3.41
N LEU A 43 -6.62 -1.47 4.13
CA LEU A 43 -6.37 -1.90 5.50
C LEU A 43 -7.52 -1.46 6.42
N GLN A 44 -7.93 -0.20 6.33
CA GLN A 44 -9.07 0.34 7.08
C GLN A 44 -10.38 -0.40 6.74
N LYS A 45 -10.66 -0.62 5.45
CA LYS A 45 -11.87 -1.32 4.98
C LYS A 45 -11.88 -2.82 5.31
N SER A 46 -10.71 -3.45 5.40
CA SER A 46 -10.59 -4.88 5.70
C SER A 46 -11.05 -5.25 7.12
N GLY A 47 -11.04 -4.28 8.04
CA GLY A 47 -11.36 -4.49 9.45
C GLY A 47 -10.33 -5.34 10.21
N LYS A 48 -9.18 -5.68 9.60
CA LYS A 48 -8.13 -6.47 10.23
C LYS A 48 -6.98 -5.59 10.70
N ILE A 49 -6.38 -5.99 11.83
CA ILE A 49 -5.14 -5.40 12.32
C ILE A 49 -4.00 -6.14 11.65
N ILE A 50 -3.44 -5.54 10.60
CA ILE A 50 -2.32 -6.11 9.83
C ILE A 50 -1.13 -5.14 9.94
N PRO A 51 0.04 -5.60 10.42
CA PRO A 51 1.26 -4.82 10.38
C PRO A 51 1.57 -4.37 8.96
N TRP A 52 1.85 -3.09 8.77
CA TRP A 52 2.21 -2.57 7.45
C TRP A 52 3.26 -1.49 7.52
N ARG A 53 4.02 -1.34 6.44
CA ARG A 53 5.05 -0.31 6.28
C ARG A 53 5.13 0.17 4.84
N ILE A 54 5.70 1.35 4.66
CA ILE A 54 6.04 1.89 3.34
C ILE A 54 7.56 1.95 3.25
N VAL A 55 8.11 1.42 2.15
CA VAL A 55 9.52 1.57 1.81
C VAL A 55 9.62 2.62 0.71
N VAL A 56 10.38 3.68 0.95
CA VAL A 56 10.57 4.77 -0.01
C VAL A 56 11.91 4.64 -0.71
N ILE A 57 11.89 4.56 -2.04
CA ILE A 57 13.07 4.50 -2.90
C ILE A 57 13.28 5.85 -3.61
N GLY A 58 14.51 6.35 -3.55
CA GLY A 58 14.98 7.51 -4.31
C GLY A 58 15.11 7.23 -5.79
N THR A 59 15.05 8.28 -6.60
CA THR A 59 15.21 8.20 -8.06
C THR A 59 16.58 7.67 -8.49
N ASP A 60 17.58 7.74 -7.60
CA ASP A 60 18.93 7.18 -7.77
C ASP A 60 19.06 5.75 -7.23
N GLY A 61 17.98 5.17 -6.69
CA GLY A 61 17.96 3.81 -6.13
C GLY A 61 18.31 3.73 -4.65
N THR A 62 18.51 4.86 -3.97
CA THR A 62 18.70 4.89 -2.51
C THR A 62 17.44 4.52 -1.74
N ILE A 63 17.61 3.91 -0.57
CA ILE A 63 16.50 3.68 0.37
C ILE A 63 16.42 4.90 1.28
N ILE A 64 15.31 5.63 1.20
CA ILE A 64 15.07 6.87 1.94
C ILE A 64 14.35 6.59 3.26
N GLU A 65 13.42 5.63 3.27
CA GLU A 65 12.63 5.24 4.44
C GLU A 65 12.34 3.73 4.39
N GLU A 66 12.45 3.05 5.53
CA GLU A 66 12.12 1.63 5.71
C GLU A 66 11.38 1.41 7.03
#